data_AF-A0A0H3A2E3-F1
#
_entry.id   AF-A0A0H3A2E3-F1
#
_cell.length_a   1.000
_cell.length_b   1.000
_cell.length_c   1.000
_cell.angle_alpha   90.00
_cell.angle_beta   90.00
_cell.angle_gamma   90.00
#
_symmetry.space_group_name_H-M   'P 1'
#
loop_
_entity.id
_entity.type
_entity.pdbx_description
1 polymer ?
#
loop_
_entity_poly.entity_id
_entity_poly.type
_entity_poly.pdbx_seq_one_letter_code
_entity_poly.pdbx_strand_id
1 'polypeptide(L)'
;MAGQPVAVQSSATTISTTAAQQPLRWVDVEAEAPQLDHDSVGARFGSAVYPGIGLTQVGPDKSTVDCSAGPAVTGGVVVAAHCDAAPGGRVQIYPNAKGSSPIPVGVITDRVLQQVDPVRDFALLRSTTVASGSTVIAGRWAIAGVLTEEAAPSALPVGSPVCVNAAYTGIRCGAVLSTDDDGELLFNVRTEIGDSGAAVFAVNADTGAATLIGIVRGGDEMTSTATYLAPALDKLGVSALVDPTASANTVADSRYSRMTTPAP
;
A
#
# COMPACT_ATOMS: atom_id res chain seq x y z
N MET A 1 -10.62 78.66 11.52
CA MET A 1 -10.11 77.62 10.61
C MET A 1 -9.59 76.48 11.48
N ALA A 2 -10.33 75.37 11.56
CA ALA A 2 -9.98 74.20 12.36
C ALA A 2 -9.66 73.05 11.41
N GLY A 3 -8.47 72.45 11.55
CA GLY A 3 -8.02 71.33 10.73
C GLY A 3 -8.62 70.00 11.23
N GLN A 4 -9.13 69.19 10.30
CA GLN A 4 -9.59 67.83 10.58
C GLN A 4 -8.40 66.86 10.70
N PRO A 5 -8.47 65.84 11.58
CA PRO A 5 -7.48 64.78 11.63
C PRO A 5 -7.73 63.75 10.52
N VAL A 6 -6.66 63.30 9.87
CA VAL A 6 -6.68 62.22 8.89
C VAL A 6 -6.52 60.90 9.62
N ALA A 7 -7.48 59.98 9.46
CA ALA A 7 -7.41 58.63 10.01
C ALA A 7 -6.44 57.76 9.19
N VAL A 8 -5.43 57.21 9.85
CA VAL A 8 -4.52 56.21 9.25
C VAL A 8 -5.21 54.84 9.33
N GLN A 9 -5.54 54.26 8.17
CA GLN A 9 -6.01 52.88 8.10
C GLN A 9 -4.82 51.94 8.31
N SER A 10 -4.74 51.32 9.48
CA SER A 10 -3.84 50.20 9.73
C SER A 10 -4.39 48.96 9.03
N SER A 11 -3.75 48.56 7.93
CA SER A 11 -3.97 47.26 7.30
C SER A 11 -3.54 46.16 8.27
N ALA A 12 -4.52 45.46 8.84
CA ALA A 12 -4.26 44.26 9.62
C ALA A 12 -3.88 43.12 8.66
N THR A 13 -2.60 42.75 8.65
CA THR A 13 -2.12 41.53 8.00
C THR A 13 -2.69 40.34 8.77
N THR A 14 -3.72 39.69 8.22
CA THR A 14 -4.22 38.41 8.72
C THR A 14 -3.14 37.37 8.48
N ILE A 15 -2.35 37.07 9.51
CA ILE A 15 -1.49 35.90 9.53
C ILE A 15 -2.43 34.71 9.72
N SER A 16 -2.74 33.99 8.64
CA SER A 16 -3.36 32.68 8.73
C SER A 16 -2.38 31.74 9.40
N THR A 17 -2.49 31.59 10.72
CA THR A 17 -1.88 30.48 11.44
C THR A 17 -2.55 29.19 10.96
N THR A 18 -1.87 28.44 10.11
CA THR A 18 -2.24 27.05 9.80
C THR A 18 -2.28 26.32 11.13
N ALA A 19 -3.46 25.84 11.53
CA ALA A 19 -3.58 25.01 12.71
C ALA A 19 -2.62 23.82 12.56
N ALA A 20 -1.80 23.56 13.57
CA ALA A 20 -0.90 22.41 13.55
C ALA A 20 -1.73 21.13 13.35
N GLN A 21 -1.42 20.36 12.31
CA GLN A 21 -2.09 19.08 12.08
C GLN A 21 -1.87 18.17 13.28
N GLN A 22 -2.94 17.52 13.75
CA GLN A 22 -2.80 16.56 14.84
C GLN A 22 -1.91 15.39 14.42
N PRO A 23 -1.10 14.86 15.36
CA PRO A 23 -0.33 13.64 15.12
C PRO A 23 -1.24 12.49 14.71
N LEU A 24 -0.80 11.68 13.76
CA LEU A 24 -1.49 10.44 13.43
C LEU A 24 -1.26 9.44 14.55
N ARG A 25 -2.30 8.71 14.92
CA ARG A 25 -2.26 7.66 15.93
C ARG A 25 -2.55 6.34 15.25
N TRP A 26 -1.70 5.35 15.45
CA TRP A 26 -1.81 4.03 14.84
C TRP A 26 -2.15 2.98 15.89
N VAL A 27 -2.93 1.98 15.50
CA VAL A 27 -3.33 0.86 16.35
C VAL A 27 -2.93 -0.46 15.71
N ASP A 28 -2.46 -1.39 16.54
CA ASP A 28 -2.25 -2.79 16.14
C ASP A 28 -3.61 -3.49 16.01
N VAL A 29 -3.86 -4.06 14.85
CA VAL A 29 -5.15 -4.69 14.50
C VAL A 29 -5.02 -6.18 14.21
N GLU A 30 -3.90 -6.83 14.53
CA GLU A 30 -3.69 -8.25 14.21
C GLU A 30 -4.74 -9.14 14.89
N ALA A 31 -5.05 -8.88 16.16
CA ALA A 31 -6.06 -9.62 16.91
C ALA A 31 -7.49 -9.46 16.33
N GLU A 32 -7.70 -8.44 15.49
CA GLU A 32 -8.95 -8.15 14.82
C GLU A 32 -9.01 -8.70 13.39
N ALA A 33 -7.91 -9.28 12.90
CA ALA A 33 -7.83 -9.79 11.55
C ALA A 33 -8.85 -10.90 11.29
N PRO A 34 -9.58 -10.84 10.17
CA PRO A 34 -10.45 -11.95 9.78
C PRO A 34 -9.61 -13.18 9.48
N GLN A 35 -10.20 -14.36 9.70
CA GLN A 35 -9.62 -15.59 9.19
C GLN A 35 -9.69 -15.58 7.66
N LEU A 36 -8.55 -15.83 7.02
CA LEU A 36 -8.41 -15.82 5.57
C LEU A 36 -8.26 -17.26 5.07
N ASP A 37 -8.96 -17.58 3.98
CA ASP A 37 -8.89 -18.91 3.36
C ASP A 37 -7.62 -19.05 2.53
N HIS A 38 -6.97 -20.21 2.63
CA HIS A 38 -5.76 -20.56 1.90
C HIS A 38 -5.97 -21.87 1.14
N ASP A 39 -5.26 -22.03 0.03
CA ASP A 39 -5.28 -23.25 -0.77
C ASP A 39 -4.32 -24.30 -0.22
N SER A 40 -4.23 -25.44 -0.91
CA SER A 40 -3.38 -26.57 -0.51
C SER A 40 -1.89 -26.26 -0.49
N VAL A 41 -1.44 -25.16 -1.10
CA VAL A 41 -0.04 -24.70 -1.04
C VAL A 41 0.15 -23.53 -0.07
N GLY A 42 -0.91 -23.13 0.63
CA GLY A 42 -0.88 -22.10 1.67
C GLY A 42 -1.10 -20.69 1.15
N ALA A 43 -1.43 -20.49 -0.12
CA ALA A 43 -1.69 -19.17 -0.68
C ALA A 43 -3.18 -18.81 -0.58
N ARG A 44 -3.50 -17.53 -0.34
CA ARG A 44 -4.86 -17.03 -0.44
C ARG A 44 -5.40 -17.17 -1.86
N PHE A 45 -6.61 -17.71 -1.97
CA PHE A 45 -7.27 -17.99 -3.25
C PHE A 45 -8.55 -17.17 -3.40
N GLY A 46 -9.03 -17.02 -4.64
CA GLY A 46 -10.21 -16.21 -4.97
C GLY A 46 -10.44 -16.11 -6.48
N SER A 47 -11.60 -15.59 -6.88
CA SER A 47 -12.01 -15.49 -8.29
C SER A 47 -11.73 -14.15 -8.95
N ALA A 48 -11.17 -13.20 -8.21
CA ALA A 48 -10.82 -11.86 -8.68
C ALA A 48 -9.55 -11.37 -7.97
N VAL A 49 -8.88 -10.38 -8.53
CA VAL A 49 -7.68 -9.79 -7.93
C VAL A 49 -8.10 -8.79 -6.85
N TYR A 50 -7.54 -8.93 -5.65
CA TYR A 50 -7.66 -7.96 -4.55
C TYR A 50 -6.40 -7.98 -3.69
N PRO A 51 -6.11 -6.93 -2.90
CA PRO A 51 -4.93 -6.88 -2.06
C PRO A 51 -4.79 -8.10 -1.13
N GLY A 52 -3.61 -8.72 -1.18
CA GLY A 52 -3.25 -9.91 -0.41
C GLY A 52 -3.72 -11.24 -0.99
N ILE A 53 -4.32 -11.30 -2.19
CA ILE A 53 -4.53 -12.58 -2.88
C ILE A 53 -3.20 -13.12 -3.45
N GLY A 54 -3.07 -14.45 -3.53
CA GLY A 54 -1.95 -15.11 -4.20
C GLY A 54 -1.99 -14.88 -5.72
N LEU A 55 -0.83 -14.55 -6.27
CA LEU A 55 -0.55 -14.38 -7.68
C LEU A 55 0.54 -15.38 -8.08
N THR A 56 0.37 -16.07 -9.19
CA THR A 56 1.42 -16.89 -9.80
C THR A 56 1.76 -16.34 -11.17
N GLN A 57 2.99 -15.90 -11.39
CA GLN A 57 3.51 -15.70 -12.73
C GLN A 57 3.96 -17.03 -13.31
N VAL A 58 3.56 -17.32 -14.54
CA VAL A 58 3.97 -18.51 -15.29
C VAL A 58 4.86 -18.10 -16.46
N GLY A 59 6.10 -18.57 -16.44
CA GLY A 59 7.09 -18.36 -17.48
C GLY A 59 6.90 -19.28 -18.71
N PRO A 60 7.60 -19.01 -19.81
CA PRO A 60 7.49 -19.79 -21.05
C PRO A 60 7.97 -21.25 -20.89
N ASP A 61 8.86 -21.51 -19.93
CA ASP A 61 9.37 -22.84 -19.57
C ASP A 61 8.53 -23.54 -18.49
N LYS A 62 7.38 -22.94 -18.11
CA LYS A 62 6.50 -23.35 -17.01
C LYS A 62 7.12 -23.17 -15.62
N SER A 63 8.21 -22.41 -15.49
CA SER A 63 8.63 -21.90 -14.18
C SER A 63 7.53 -21.03 -13.58
N THR A 64 7.43 -21.04 -12.26
CA THR A 64 6.44 -20.27 -11.52
C THR A 64 7.11 -19.41 -10.47
N VAL A 65 6.62 -18.18 -10.32
CA VAL A 65 6.94 -17.31 -9.19
C VAL A 65 5.64 -16.89 -8.54
N ASP A 66 5.55 -17.16 -7.25
CA ASP A 66 4.40 -16.80 -6.44
C ASP A 66 4.68 -15.49 -5.70
N CYS A 67 3.69 -14.63 -5.68
CA CYS A 67 3.71 -13.33 -5.02
C CYS A 67 2.33 -12.98 -4.48
N SER A 68 2.24 -11.88 -3.76
CA SER A 68 0.98 -11.30 -3.29
C SER A 68 0.58 -10.12 -4.14
N ALA A 69 -0.71 -9.99 -4.42
CA ALA A 69 -1.24 -8.76 -4.99
C ALA A 69 -1.12 -7.63 -3.96
N GLY A 70 -0.51 -6.52 -4.34
CA GLY A 70 -0.45 -5.32 -3.53
C GLY A 70 -1.71 -4.47 -3.63
N PRO A 71 -1.60 -3.17 -3.32
CA PRO A 71 -2.70 -2.22 -3.43
C PRO A 71 -3.28 -2.16 -4.84
N ALA A 72 -4.60 -2.03 -4.91
CA ALA A 72 -5.29 -1.78 -6.16
C ALA A 72 -5.04 -0.36 -6.65
N VAL A 73 -4.86 -0.24 -7.96
CA VAL A 73 -4.61 1.01 -8.66
C VAL A 73 -5.48 1.11 -9.89
N THR A 74 -5.55 2.29 -10.48
CA THR A 74 -6.15 2.49 -11.81
C THR A 74 -5.50 1.54 -12.82
N GLY A 75 -6.29 0.59 -13.34
CA GLY A 75 -5.85 -0.37 -14.37
C GLY A 75 -5.17 -1.65 -13.85
N GLY A 76 -5.13 -1.90 -12.53
CA GLY A 76 -4.51 -3.14 -12.01
C GLY A 76 -4.20 -3.12 -10.52
N VAL A 77 -3.10 -3.79 -10.16
CA VAL A 77 -2.51 -3.77 -8.81
C VAL A 77 -1.00 -3.53 -8.89
N VAL A 78 -0.43 -2.89 -7.88
CA VAL A 78 1.02 -2.81 -7.72
C VAL A 78 1.53 -4.13 -7.15
N VAL A 79 2.67 -4.61 -7.65
CA VAL A 79 3.37 -5.81 -7.19
C VAL A 79 4.86 -5.50 -7.03
N ALA A 80 5.63 -6.36 -6.36
CA ALA A 80 7.08 -6.22 -6.36
C ALA A 80 7.65 -6.52 -7.76
N ALA A 81 8.70 -5.81 -8.18
CA ALA A 81 9.33 -5.98 -9.49
C ALA A 81 10.05 -7.33 -9.63
N HIS A 82 10.59 -7.89 -8.56
CA HIS A 82 11.21 -9.21 -8.61
C HIS A 82 10.20 -10.35 -8.79
N CYS A 83 8.89 -10.09 -8.64
CA CYS A 83 7.82 -11.03 -9.02
C CYS A 83 7.73 -11.24 -10.53
N ASP A 84 8.25 -10.30 -11.33
CA ASP A 84 8.35 -10.43 -12.79
C ASP A 84 9.64 -11.17 -13.19
N ALA A 85 9.72 -12.44 -12.80
CA ALA A 85 10.88 -13.30 -13.07
C ALA A 85 10.89 -13.82 -14.52
N ALA A 86 9.74 -13.81 -15.20
CA ALA A 86 9.60 -14.15 -16.61
C ALA A 86 8.84 -13.01 -17.34
N PRO A 87 9.52 -11.93 -17.74
CA PRO A 87 8.90 -10.78 -18.42
C PRO A 87 8.01 -11.17 -19.59
N GLY A 88 6.78 -10.65 -19.60
CA GLY A 88 5.73 -11.00 -20.56
C GLY A 88 4.98 -12.31 -20.26
N GLY A 89 5.38 -13.02 -19.19
CA GLY A 89 4.68 -14.17 -18.64
C GLY A 89 3.29 -13.80 -18.13
N ARG A 90 2.38 -14.75 -18.18
CA ARG A 90 1.00 -14.55 -17.70
C ARG A 90 0.96 -14.67 -16.20
N VAL A 91 0.17 -13.81 -15.57
CA VAL A 91 -0.17 -13.94 -14.15
C VAL A 91 -1.55 -14.59 -14.03
N GLN A 92 -1.67 -15.50 -13.07
CA GLN A 92 -2.90 -16.21 -12.77
C GLN A 92 -3.18 -16.23 -11.26
N ILE A 93 -4.45 -16.42 -10.92
CA ILE A 93 -4.91 -16.71 -9.56
C ILE A 93 -5.59 -18.08 -9.52
N TYR A 94 -5.70 -18.66 -8.34
CA TYR A 94 -6.46 -19.89 -8.13
C TYR A 94 -7.77 -19.56 -7.42
N PRO A 95 -8.92 -20.10 -7.87
CA PRO A 95 -10.23 -19.76 -7.29
C PRO A 95 -10.72 -20.73 -6.22
N ASN A 96 -9.92 -21.70 -5.79
CA ASN A 96 -10.37 -22.74 -4.87
C ASN A 96 -9.24 -23.28 -3.99
N ALA A 97 -9.64 -23.89 -2.87
CA ALA A 97 -8.74 -24.47 -1.89
C ALA A 97 -7.84 -25.61 -2.43
N LYS A 98 -8.08 -26.13 -3.64
CA LYS A 98 -7.21 -27.16 -4.25
C LYS A 98 -6.05 -26.55 -5.07
N GLY A 99 -5.97 -25.23 -5.21
CA GLY A 99 -4.96 -24.60 -6.08
C GLY A 99 -5.10 -25.03 -7.54
N SER A 100 -6.34 -25.20 -8.03
CA SER A 100 -6.60 -25.79 -9.35
C SER A 100 -7.45 -24.87 -10.24
N SER A 101 -7.47 -25.12 -11.54
CA SER A 101 -8.24 -24.34 -12.53
C SER A 101 -7.86 -22.84 -12.50
N PRO A 102 -6.58 -22.51 -12.82
CA PRO A 102 -6.10 -21.14 -12.73
C PRO A 102 -6.89 -20.20 -13.64
N ILE A 103 -7.13 -18.99 -13.15
CA ILE A 103 -7.76 -17.90 -13.89
C ILE A 103 -6.65 -16.94 -14.30
N PRO A 104 -6.37 -16.75 -15.60
CA PRO A 104 -5.46 -15.70 -16.06
C PRO A 104 -6.02 -14.32 -15.70
N VAL A 105 -5.20 -13.47 -15.07
CA VAL A 105 -5.63 -12.15 -14.58
C VAL A 105 -4.90 -10.98 -15.24
N GLY A 106 -3.78 -11.24 -15.93
CA GLY A 106 -3.03 -10.18 -16.59
C GLY A 106 -1.57 -10.52 -16.87
N VAL A 107 -0.78 -9.47 -17.03
CA VAL A 107 0.68 -9.50 -17.22
C VAL A 107 1.31 -8.39 -16.38
N ILE A 108 2.52 -8.63 -15.88
CA ILE A 108 3.31 -7.61 -15.19
C ILE A 108 4.02 -6.75 -16.23
N THR A 109 4.01 -5.44 -16.00
CA THR A 109 4.61 -4.42 -16.88
C THR A 109 5.25 -3.31 -16.04
N ASP A 110 5.99 -2.42 -16.71
CA ASP A 110 6.53 -1.19 -16.11
C ASP A 110 7.42 -1.47 -14.88
N ARG A 111 8.15 -2.57 -14.95
CA ARG A 111 9.03 -3.09 -13.90
C ARG A 111 10.15 -2.11 -13.59
N VAL A 112 10.29 -1.76 -12.31
CA VAL A 112 11.42 -1.00 -11.76
C VAL A 112 12.07 -1.82 -10.65
N LEU A 113 13.27 -2.37 -10.95
CA LEU A 113 14.10 -3.07 -9.97
C LEU A 113 15.46 -2.38 -9.85
N GLN A 114 15.68 -1.71 -8.73
CA GLN A 114 16.93 -1.04 -8.36
C GLN A 114 17.35 -1.53 -6.97
N GLN A 115 18.55 -2.10 -6.88
CA GLN A 115 19.09 -2.70 -5.65
C GLN A 115 20.11 -1.78 -4.95
N VAL A 116 20.19 -0.51 -5.37
CA VAL A 116 21.10 0.49 -4.84
C VAL A 116 20.30 1.73 -4.47
N ASP A 117 20.75 2.43 -3.42
CA ASP A 117 20.07 3.60 -2.85
C ASP A 117 19.67 4.66 -3.91
N PRO A 118 18.39 5.09 -3.96
CA PRO A 118 17.27 4.53 -3.19
C PRO A 118 16.83 3.18 -3.76
N VAL A 119 16.68 2.18 -2.90
CA VAL A 119 16.18 0.86 -3.30
C VAL A 119 14.75 0.98 -3.84
N ARG A 120 14.47 0.31 -4.96
CA ARG A 120 13.14 0.32 -5.60
C ARG A 120 12.79 -1.05 -6.13
N ASP A 121 11.63 -1.57 -5.75
CA ASP A 121 11.17 -2.88 -6.18
C ASP A 121 9.66 -2.89 -6.42
N PHE A 122 9.23 -2.39 -7.58
CA PHE A 122 7.81 -2.32 -7.92
C PHE A 122 7.53 -2.48 -9.42
N ALA A 123 6.36 -3.02 -9.73
CA ALA A 123 5.83 -3.13 -11.08
C ALA A 123 4.31 -3.03 -11.07
N LEU A 124 3.71 -2.91 -12.25
CA LEU A 124 2.26 -2.89 -12.43
C LEU A 124 1.79 -4.23 -12.99
N LEU A 125 0.97 -4.96 -12.25
CA LEU A 125 0.15 -6.01 -12.83
C LEU A 125 -1.08 -5.37 -13.47
N ARG A 126 -1.08 -5.25 -14.81
CA ARG A 126 -2.24 -4.76 -15.55
C ARG A 126 -3.34 -5.83 -15.55
N SER A 127 -4.50 -5.48 -15.01
CA SER A 127 -5.60 -6.41 -14.83
C SER A 127 -6.95 -5.72 -14.93
N THR A 128 -7.90 -6.35 -15.63
CA THR A 128 -9.31 -5.94 -15.68
C THR A 128 -10.18 -6.71 -14.69
N THR A 129 -9.59 -7.57 -13.86
CA THR A 129 -10.29 -8.45 -12.92
C THR A 129 -10.09 -8.00 -11.47
N VAL A 130 -9.74 -6.73 -11.24
CA VAL A 130 -9.65 -6.16 -9.89
C VAL A 130 -11.06 -6.09 -9.28
N ALA A 131 -11.22 -6.66 -8.10
CA ALA A 131 -12.52 -6.76 -7.42
C ALA A 131 -13.00 -5.37 -6.96
N SER A 132 -14.32 -5.14 -6.96
CA SER A 132 -14.91 -3.87 -6.51
C SER A 132 -14.63 -3.54 -5.04
N GLY A 133 -14.42 -4.54 -4.19
CA GLY A 133 -14.05 -4.38 -2.77
C GLY A 133 -12.55 -4.15 -2.51
N SER A 134 -11.74 -3.90 -3.54
CA SER A 134 -10.27 -3.79 -3.40
C SER A 134 -9.80 -2.52 -2.68
N THR A 135 -10.72 -1.62 -2.32
CA THR A 135 -10.47 -0.44 -1.49
C THR A 135 -10.58 -0.71 0.01
N VAL A 136 -10.76 -1.98 0.40
CA VAL A 136 -10.89 -2.39 1.80
C VAL A 136 -9.89 -3.52 2.09
N ILE A 137 -8.94 -3.29 2.99
CA ILE A 137 -7.97 -4.30 3.39
C ILE A 137 -8.69 -5.41 4.16
N ALA A 138 -8.55 -6.64 3.64
CA ALA A 138 -9.18 -7.85 4.18
C ALA A 138 -10.69 -7.71 4.45
N GLY A 139 -11.40 -6.85 3.72
CA GLY A 139 -12.83 -6.60 3.93
C GLY A 139 -13.18 -5.90 5.25
N ARG A 140 -12.19 -5.38 5.99
CA ARG A 140 -12.38 -4.75 7.30
C ARG A 140 -11.99 -3.27 7.34
N TRP A 141 -10.79 -2.92 6.86
CA TRP A 141 -10.26 -1.56 7.01
C TRP A 141 -10.30 -0.81 5.68
N ALA A 142 -11.22 0.14 5.56
CA ALA A 142 -11.36 1.00 4.39
C ALA A 142 -10.09 1.82 4.17
N ILE A 143 -9.58 1.84 2.95
CA ILE A 143 -8.35 2.55 2.60
C ILE A 143 -8.67 4.04 2.44
N ALA A 144 -8.10 4.87 3.30
CA ALA A 144 -8.27 6.32 3.27
C ALA A 144 -7.25 7.02 2.36
N GLY A 145 -6.09 6.44 2.10
CA GLY A 145 -5.05 7.11 1.33
C GLY A 145 -3.72 6.38 1.34
N VAL A 146 -2.72 7.05 0.78
CA VAL A 146 -1.34 6.59 0.71
C VAL A 146 -0.47 7.61 1.43
N LEU A 147 0.30 7.18 2.42
CA LEU A 147 1.27 8.03 3.10
C LEU A 147 2.43 8.36 2.15
N THR A 148 2.85 9.61 2.13
CA THR A 148 4.07 10.03 1.41
C THR A 148 5.32 9.54 2.13
N GLU A 149 6.37 9.23 1.36
CA GLU A 149 7.68 8.85 1.91
C GLU A 149 8.23 9.99 2.79
N GLU A 150 8.06 11.24 2.35
CA GLU A 150 8.53 12.42 3.07
C GLU A 150 7.84 12.63 4.42
N ALA A 151 6.57 12.20 4.54
CA ALA A 151 5.85 12.29 5.80
C ALA A 151 6.18 11.15 6.76
N ALA A 152 6.67 10.01 6.26
CA ALA A 152 6.85 8.78 7.04
C ALA A 152 7.69 8.97 8.31
N PRO A 153 8.84 9.68 8.32
CA PRO A 153 9.62 9.85 9.55
C PRO A 153 8.87 10.53 10.69
N SER A 154 7.95 11.46 10.37
CA SER A 154 7.15 12.18 11.35
C SER A 154 5.83 11.48 11.70
N ALA A 155 5.24 10.79 10.72
CA ALA A 155 3.95 10.13 10.85
C ALA A 155 4.06 8.72 11.44
N LEU A 156 5.17 8.02 11.20
CA LEU A 156 5.46 6.65 11.62
C LEU A 156 6.76 6.59 12.44
N PRO A 157 6.83 7.24 13.61
CA PRO A 157 7.99 7.10 14.47
C PRO A 157 8.25 5.63 14.84
N VAL A 158 9.50 5.29 15.13
CA VAL A 158 9.91 3.95 15.59
C VAL A 158 8.97 3.46 16.71
N GLY A 159 8.51 2.22 16.60
CA GLY A 159 7.50 1.64 17.49
C GLY A 159 6.06 1.79 17.00
N SER A 160 5.80 2.57 15.95
CA SER A 160 4.45 2.70 15.38
C SER A 160 3.94 1.37 14.83
N PRO A 161 2.69 0.97 15.11
CA PRO A 161 2.06 -0.18 14.49
C PRO A 161 1.97 -0.08 12.97
N VAL A 162 2.45 -1.12 12.27
CA VAL A 162 2.26 -1.35 10.84
C VAL A 162 1.90 -2.80 10.59
N CYS A 163 1.13 -3.05 9.55
CA CYS A 163 0.61 -4.35 9.21
C CYS A 163 0.86 -4.69 7.74
N VAL A 164 0.95 -5.99 7.46
CA VAL A 164 1.02 -6.56 6.13
C VAL A 164 -0.31 -7.26 5.83
N ASN A 165 -0.78 -7.22 4.58
CA ASN A 165 -1.87 -8.05 4.07
C ASN A 165 -1.36 -8.89 2.90
N ALA A 166 -0.90 -10.10 3.20
CA ALA A 166 -0.22 -10.98 2.24
C ALA A 166 -0.96 -12.30 1.97
N ALA A 167 -0.51 -12.99 0.94
CA ALA A 167 -1.12 -14.23 0.47
C ALA A 167 -0.79 -15.44 1.34
N TYR A 168 0.34 -15.48 2.03
CA TYR A 168 0.75 -16.64 2.83
C TYR A 168 0.70 -16.34 4.33
N THR A 169 1.20 -15.18 4.75
CA THR A 169 1.13 -14.80 6.18
C THR A 169 -0.21 -14.20 6.59
N GLY A 170 -1.04 -13.80 5.63
CA GLY A 170 -2.31 -13.14 5.90
C GLY A 170 -2.12 -11.73 6.46
N ILE A 171 -2.90 -11.38 7.49
CA ILE A 171 -2.71 -10.14 8.23
C ILE A 171 -1.75 -10.40 9.38
N ARG A 172 -0.64 -9.66 9.41
CA ARG A 172 0.32 -9.63 10.51
C ARG A 172 0.72 -8.20 10.81
N CYS A 173 0.82 -7.85 12.07
CA CYS A 173 1.21 -6.52 12.52
C CYS A 173 2.48 -6.58 13.37
N GLY A 174 3.18 -5.47 13.37
CA GLY A 174 4.41 -5.26 14.12
C GLY A 174 4.68 -3.76 14.24
N ALA A 175 5.89 -3.42 14.59
CA ALA A 175 6.39 -2.09 14.81
C ALA A 175 7.37 -1.68 13.70
N VAL A 176 7.30 -0.40 13.33
CA VAL A 176 8.34 0.28 12.54
C VAL A 176 9.65 0.28 13.31
N LEU A 177 10.73 -0.12 12.64
CA LEU A 177 12.11 -0.09 13.14
C LEU A 177 12.90 1.07 12.52
N SER A 178 12.68 1.34 11.22
CA SER A 178 13.21 2.50 10.52
C SER A 178 12.25 2.93 9.41
N THR A 179 12.22 4.23 9.12
CA THR A 179 11.52 4.80 7.94
C THR A 179 12.49 5.15 6.81
N ASP A 180 13.79 4.94 7.03
CA ASP A 180 14.85 5.16 6.06
C ASP A 180 15.94 4.09 6.28
N ASP A 181 15.79 2.98 5.57
CA ASP A 181 16.77 1.89 5.44
C ASP A 181 17.09 1.75 3.94
N ASP A 182 18.06 2.54 3.46
CA ASP A 182 18.37 2.70 2.03
C ASP A 182 17.16 3.08 1.15
N GLY A 183 16.29 3.97 1.67
CA GLY A 183 15.04 4.38 1.02
C GLY A 183 13.86 3.42 1.22
N GLU A 184 13.97 2.45 2.14
CA GLU A 184 12.90 1.51 2.48
C GLU A 184 12.34 1.71 3.90
N LEU A 185 11.11 1.24 4.11
CA LEU A 185 10.54 1.07 5.45
C LEU A 185 10.99 -0.29 6.01
N LEU A 186 11.60 -0.30 7.20
CA LEU A 186 11.98 -1.51 7.93
C LEU A 186 11.03 -1.73 9.13
N PHE A 187 10.51 -2.95 9.29
CA PHE A 187 9.55 -3.30 10.34
C PHE A 187 9.69 -4.75 10.81
N ASN A 188 9.30 -5.05 12.05
CA ASN A 188 9.49 -6.38 12.67
C ASN A 188 8.32 -7.35 12.43
N VAL A 189 7.82 -7.41 11.21
CA VAL A 189 6.88 -8.47 10.79
C VAL A 189 7.67 -9.49 9.99
N ARG A 190 7.56 -10.76 10.37
CA ARG A 190 8.05 -11.86 9.56
C ARG A 190 7.08 -12.12 8.40
N THR A 191 7.58 -12.01 7.17
CA THR A 191 6.89 -12.42 5.95
C THR A 191 7.44 -13.75 5.44
N GLU A 192 6.70 -14.44 4.58
CA GLU A 192 7.12 -15.70 3.97
C GLU A 192 7.40 -15.52 2.48
N ILE A 193 8.11 -16.48 1.86
CA ILE A 193 8.27 -16.53 0.41
C ILE A 193 6.88 -16.55 -0.23
N GLY A 194 6.63 -15.62 -1.15
CA GLY A 194 5.32 -15.42 -1.78
C GLY A 194 4.53 -14.23 -1.22
N ASP A 195 4.98 -13.62 -0.12
CA ASP A 195 4.36 -12.38 0.40
C ASP A 195 4.87 -11.12 -0.31
N SER A 196 5.91 -11.23 -1.14
CA SER A 196 6.41 -10.12 -1.95
C SER A 196 5.29 -9.45 -2.76
N GLY A 197 5.26 -8.12 -2.73
CA GLY A 197 4.21 -7.29 -3.31
C GLY A 197 3.02 -7.03 -2.41
N ALA A 198 2.87 -7.74 -1.28
CA ALA A 198 1.75 -7.54 -0.34
C ALA A 198 1.68 -6.10 0.17
N ALA A 199 0.46 -5.60 0.40
CA ALA A 199 0.27 -4.26 0.91
C ALA A 199 0.80 -4.12 2.35
N VAL A 200 1.58 -3.06 2.60
CA VAL A 200 1.96 -2.60 3.94
C VAL A 200 1.15 -1.37 4.28
N PHE A 201 0.49 -1.38 5.44
CA PHE A 201 -0.48 -0.38 5.84
C PHE A 201 -0.45 -0.12 7.36
N ALA A 202 -0.98 1.02 7.79
CA ALA A 202 -1.27 1.31 9.19
C ALA A 202 -2.74 1.67 9.36
N VAL A 203 -3.34 1.32 10.50
CA VAL A 203 -4.74 1.66 10.80
C VAL A 203 -4.78 2.84 11.75
N ASN A 204 -5.44 3.91 11.33
CA ASN A 204 -5.60 5.11 12.14
C ASN A 204 -6.56 4.82 13.31
N ALA A 205 -6.09 5.03 14.54
CA ALA A 205 -6.81 4.69 15.76
C ALA A 205 -8.09 5.54 15.97
N ASP A 206 -8.15 6.73 15.39
CA ASP A 206 -9.26 7.66 15.59
C ASP A 206 -10.40 7.42 14.57
N THR A 207 -10.06 6.91 13.37
CA THR A 207 -11.02 6.70 12.26
C THR A 207 -11.27 5.23 11.94
N GLY A 208 -10.39 4.32 12.35
CA GLY A 208 -10.42 2.91 11.96
C GLY A 208 -10.05 2.65 10.49
N ALA A 209 -9.64 3.68 9.75
CA ALA A 209 -9.29 3.57 8.34
C ALA A 209 -7.82 3.18 8.12
N ALA A 210 -7.57 2.40 7.07
CA ALA A 210 -6.23 2.01 6.66
C ALA A 210 -5.55 3.13 5.83
N THR A 211 -4.27 3.34 6.10
CA THR A 211 -3.37 4.15 5.28
C THR A 211 -2.35 3.20 4.66
N LEU A 212 -2.27 3.20 3.33
CA LEU A 212 -1.24 2.45 2.60
C LEU A 212 0.11 3.15 2.77
N ILE A 213 1.17 2.38 2.94
CA ILE A 213 2.54 2.88 3.10
C ILE A 213 3.42 2.37 1.97
N GLY A 214 3.37 1.07 1.71
CA GLY A 214 4.29 0.42 0.78
C GLY A 214 3.80 -0.95 0.31
N ILE A 215 4.71 -1.65 -0.35
CA ILE A 215 4.57 -3.07 -0.68
C ILE A 215 5.77 -3.86 -0.13
N VAL A 216 5.52 -5.08 0.35
CA VAL A 216 6.59 -5.96 0.84
C VAL A 216 7.59 -6.22 -0.28
N ARG A 217 8.86 -5.96 -0.01
CA ARG A 217 9.97 -6.33 -0.90
C ARG A 217 10.56 -7.67 -0.51
N GLY A 218 10.76 -7.88 0.78
CA GLY A 218 11.39 -9.08 1.32
C GLY A 218 11.69 -8.91 2.79
N GLY A 219 12.49 -9.81 3.34
CA GLY A 219 12.81 -9.81 4.75
C GLY A 219 13.74 -10.95 5.13
N ASP A 220 13.98 -11.06 6.43
CA ASP A 220 14.64 -12.19 7.07
C ASP A 220 13.67 -12.91 8.03
N GLU A 221 14.21 -13.75 8.91
CA GLU A 221 13.38 -14.53 9.85
C GLU A 221 12.60 -13.67 10.87
N MET A 222 12.94 -12.39 11.00
CA MET A 222 12.44 -11.49 12.06
C MET A 222 11.86 -10.17 11.54
N THR A 223 12.33 -9.70 10.40
CA THR A 223 12.05 -8.36 9.89
C THR A 223 11.71 -8.41 8.40
N SER A 224 11.00 -7.39 7.93
CA SER A 224 10.71 -7.18 6.52
C SER A 224 10.98 -5.74 6.13
N THR A 225 11.28 -5.54 4.84
CA THR A 225 11.35 -4.22 4.22
C THR A 225 10.20 -4.01 3.25
N ALA A 226 9.83 -2.74 3.07
CA ALA A 226 8.83 -2.33 2.09
C ALA A 226 9.33 -1.19 1.23
N THR A 227 9.09 -1.32 -0.06
CA THR A 227 9.21 -0.22 -1.02
C THR A 227 8.03 0.73 -0.84
N TYR A 228 8.30 2.03 -0.68
CA TYR A 228 7.26 3.05 -0.53
C TYR A 228 6.31 3.10 -1.74
N LEU A 229 5.02 3.18 -1.47
CA LEU A 229 4.00 3.14 -2.51
C LEU A 229 3.86 4.48 -3.23
N ALA A 230 3.90 5.61 -2.53
CA ALA A 230 3.69 6.93 -3.14
C ALA A 230 4.66 7.21 -4.31
N PRO A 231 5.99 7.05 -4.16
CA PRO A 231 6.93 7.22 -5.27
C PRO A 231 6.71 6.20 -6.41
N ALA A 232 6.28 4.98 -6.08
CA ALA A 232 5.97 3.96 -7.08
C ALA A 232 4.76 4.35 -7.94
N LEU A 233 3.70 4.89 -7.32
CA LEU A 233 2.51 5.38 -8.02
C LEU A 233 2.85 6.53 -8.98
N ASP A 234 3.64 7.50 -8.52
CA ASP A 234 4.13 8.60 -9.35
C ASP A 234 4.94 8.09 -10.55
N LYS A 235 5.84 7.15 -10.32
CA LYS A 235 6.70 6.60 -11.37
C LYS A 235 5.93 5.75 -12.39
N LEU A 236 4.93 5.01 -11.94
CA LEU A 236 4.05 4.19 -12.78
C LEU A 236 2.97 5.02 -13.50
N GLY A 237 2.70 6.25 -13.04
CA GLY A 237 1.65 7.11 -13.58
C GLY A 237 0.24 6.56 -13.32
N VAL A 238 0.03 5.92 -12.16
CA VAL A 238 -1.25 5.32 -11.75
C VAL A 238 -1.67 5.83 -10.38
N SER A 239 -2.97 5.80 -10.08
CA SER A 239 -3.50 6.22 -8.78
C SER A 239 -3.95 5.01 -7.97
N ALA A 240 -3.65 5.00 -6.66
CA ALA A 240 -4.21 4.02 -5.74
C ALA A 240 -5.74 4.18 -5.63
N LEU A 241 -6.45 3.06 -5.69
CA LEU A 241 -7.89 3.04 -5.45
C LEU A 241 -8.14 3.14 -3.94
N VAL A 242 -8.96 4.11 -3.53
CA VAL A 242 -9.27 4.38 -2.13
C VAL A 242 -10.77 4.35 -1.90
N ASP A 243 -11.18 4.09 -0.66
CA ASP A 243 -12.58 4.14 -0.28
C ASP A 243 -13.06 5.60 -0.29
N PRO A 244 -14.19 5.93 -0.97
CA PRO A 244 -14.65 7.31 -1.09
C PRO A 244 -14.97 7.99 0.24
N THR A 245 -15.48 7.22 1.21
CA THR A 245 -15.88 7.78 2.52
C THR A 245 -14.66 7.98 3.40
N ALA A 246 -13.78 6.99 3.48
CA ALA A 246 -12.57 7.07 4.29
C ALA A 246 -11.59 8.13 3.77
N SER A 247 -11.46 8.24 2.44
CA SER A 247 -10.53 9.19 1.81
C SER A 247 -10.92 10.65 1.94
N ALA A 248 -12.19 10.97 2.19
CA ALA A 248 -12.61 12.35 2.43
C ALA A 248 -11.82 13.04 3.57
N ASN A 249 -11.32 12.26 4.54
CA ASN A 249 -10.55 12.77 5.67
C ASN A 249 -9.07 13.06 5.35
N THR A 250 -8.55 12.58 4.21
CA THR A 250 -7.12 12.68 3.85
C THR A 250 -6.85 13.62 2.68
N VAL A 251 -7.87 13.98 1.87
CA VAL A 251 -7.70 14.81 0.66
C VAL A 251 -6.97 16.14 0.91
N ALA A 252 -7.21 16.77 2.06
CA ALA A 252 -6.59 18.06 2.40
C ALA A 252 -5.29 17.92 3.22
N ASP A 253 -4.93 16.69 3.60
CA ASP A 253 -3.77 16.42 4.44
C ASP A 253 -2.51 16.21 3.58
N SER A 254 -1.55 17.13 3.70
CA SER A 254 -0.32 17.11 2.91
C SER A 254 0.59 15.90 3.17
N ARG A 255 0.34 15.12 4.23
CA ARG A 255 1.06 13.88 4.49
C ARG A 255 0.68 12.77 3.52
N TYR A 256 -0.46 12.88 2.84
CA TYR A 256 -0.97 11.88 1.93
C TYR A 256 -0.69 12.23 0.47
N SER A 257 -0.41 11.21 -0.33
CA SER A 257 -0.16 11.35 -1.76
C SER A 257 -1.44 11.76 -2.49
N ARG A 258 -1.25 12.59 -3.52
CA ARG A 258 -2.30 12.98 -4.47
C ARG A 258 -2.57 11.92 -5.53
N MET A 259 -1.73 10.89 -5.63
CA MET A 259 -1.91 9.75 -6.55
C MET A 259 -2.94 8.76 -6.01
N THR A 260 -4.14 9.26 -5.69
CA THR A 260 -5.27 8.47 -5.21
C THR A 260 -6.50 8.76 -6.06
N THR A 261 -7.38 7.79 -6.17
CA THR A 261 -8.65 7.92 -6.88
C THR A 261 -9.71 7.16 -6.10
N PRO A 262 -10.74 7.83 -5.57
CA PRO A 262 -11.88 7.16 -4.98
C PRO A 262 -12.47 6.15 -5.96
N ALA A 263 -12.69 4.91 -5.51
CA ALA A 263 -13.41 3.94 -6.33
C ALA A 263 -14.85 4.41 -6.58
N PRO A 264 -15.43 4.12 -7.76
CA PRO A 264 -16.79 4.52 -8.11
C PRO A 264 -17.86 3.88 -7.24
#